data_AF-A0A6B3HUX5-F1
#
_entry.id   AF-A0A6B3HUX5-F1
#
_cell.length_a   1.000
_cell.length_b   1.000
_cell.length_c   1.000
_cell.angle_alpha   90.00
_cell.angle_beta   90.00
_cell.angle_gamma   90.00
#
_symmetry.space_group_name_H-M   'P 1'
#
loop_
_entity.id
_entity.type
_entity.pdbx_description
1 polymer ?
#
loop_
_entity_poly.entity_id
_entity_poly.type
_entity_poly.pdbx_seq_one_letter_code
_entity_poly.pdbx_strand_id
1 'polypeptide(L)'
;IRTLLDTAFDGDFGDDDWEHSLGGVHALVRDTGGLLVAHGSIVQRRVLHDGRSLRAGYVEAVAVRPGRRRQGLGHRVMAAL
;
A
#
# COMPACT_ATOMS: atom_id res chain seq x y z
N ILE A 1 -5.09 2.08 9.45
CA ILE A 1 -4.68 1.99 8.02
C ILE A 1 -5.89 2.28 7.15
N ARG A 2 -7.01 1.56 7.31
CA ARG A 2 -8.28 1.80 6.59
C ARG A 2 -8.65 3.29 6.41
N THR A 3 -8.74 4.07 7.49
CA THR A 3 -9.02 5.52 7.40
C THR A 3 -8.06 6.32 6.50
N LEU A 4 -6.76 5.96 6.45
CA LEU A 4 -5.82 6.60 5.53
C LEU A 4 -6.16 6.24 4.08
N LEU A 5 -6.47 4.97 3.82
CA LEU A 5 -6.80 4.47 2.48
C LEU A 5 -8.10 5.13 2.00
N ASP A 6 -9.17 5.11 2.80
CA ASP A 6 -10.45 5.76 2.46
C ASP A 6 -10.25 7.24 2.11
N THR A 7 -9.44 7.96 2.91
CA THR A 7 -9.13 9.38 2.65
C THR A 7 -8.27 9.58 1.39
N ALA A 8 -7.31 8.69 1.14
CA ALA A 8 -6.35 8.85 0.03
C ALA A 8 -6.97 8.50 -1.33
N PHE A 9 -7.90 7.56 -1.33
CA PHE A 9 -8.66 7.09 -2.50
C PHE A 9 -10.03 7.77 -2.64
N ASP A 10 -10.33 8.78 -1.82
CA ASP A 10 -11.57 9.57 -1.89
C ASP A 10 -12.85 8.71 -1.83
N GLY A 11 -12.83 7.69 -0.98
CA GLY A 11 -13.93 6.73 -0.82
C GLY A 11 -13.95 5.59 -1.85
N ASP A 12 -13.14 5.64 -2.91
CA ASP A 12 -13.01 4.59 -3.93
C ASP A 12 -12.01 3.48 -3.48
N PHE A 13 -12.16 3.03 -2.23
CA PHE A 13 -11.38 1.92 -1.67
C PHE A 13 -12.32 0.93 -0.98
N GLY A 14 -12.69 -0.11 -1.72
CA GLY A 14 -13.68 -1.09 -1.32
C GLY A 14 -13.19 -2.06 -0.25
N ASP A 15 -14.09 -2.90 0.24
CA ASP A 15 -13.73 -3.97 1.18
C ASP A 15 -12.85 -5.04 0.49
N ASP A 16 -13.10 -5.31 -0.80
CA ASP A 16 -12.26 -6.21 -1.60
C ASP A 16 -10.82 -5.69 -1.75
N ASP A 17 -10.65 -4.38 -1.97
CA ASP A 17 -9.31 -3.76 -2.02
C ASP A 17 -8.58 -3.85 -0.69
N TRP A 18 -9.34 -3.78 0.41
CA TRP A 18 -8.77 -4.01 1.74
C TRP A 18 -8.34 -5.45 1.91
N GLU A 19 -9.18 -6.41 1.55
CA GLU A 19 -8.83 -7.84 1.60
C GLU A 19 -7.55 -8.12 0.81
N HIS A 20 -7.44 -7.58 -0.41
CA HIS A 20 -6.26 -7.73 -1.26
C HIS A 20 -4.95 -7.25 -0.59
N SER A 21 -5.05 -6.27 0.31
CA SER A 21 -3.90 -5.70 1.01
C SER A 21 -3.39 -6.54 2.19
N LEU A 22 -4.15 -7.54 2.65
CA LEU A 22 -3.87 -8.33 3.85
C LEU A 22 -3.00 -9.57 3.59
N GLY A 23 -2.43 -10.14 4.66
CA GLY A 23 -1.67 -11.40 4.60
C GLY A 23 -0.21 -11.25 4.16
N GLY A 24 0.26 -10.02 4.00
CA GLY A 24 1.62 -9.69 3.55
C GLY A 24 2.40 -8.82 4.54
N VAL A 25 3.40 -8.11 4.01
CA VAL A 25 4.21 -7.13 4.75
C VAL A 25 3.69 -5.73 4.47
N HIS A 26 3.63 -4.88 5.49
CA HIS A 26 3.14 -3.51 5.39
C HIS A 26 4.25 -2.50 5.71
N ALA A 27 4.49 -1.56 4.79
CA ALA A 27 5.31 -0.38 5.02
C ALA A 27 4.43 0.75 5.57
N LEU A 28 4.77 1.26 6.75
CA LEU A 28 4.01 2.30 7.46
C LEU A 28 4.88 3.53 7.69
N VAL A 29 4.42 4.70 7.25
CA VAL A 29 5.08 5.97 7.56
C VAL A 29 4.20 6.80 8.47
N ARG A 30 4.74 7.18 9.62
CA ARG A 30 4.11 8.07 10.60
C ARG A 30 4.88 9.38 10.66
N ASP A 31 4.19 10.47 10.95
CA ASP A 31 4.86 11.73 11.29
C ASP A 31 5.27 11.77 12.77
N THR A 32 5.87 12.89 13.18
CA THR A 32 6.35 13.11 14.55
C THR A 32 5.23 13.07 15.60
N GLY A 33 3.98 13.33 15.21
CA GLY A 33 2.80 13.21 16.07
C GLY A 33 2.20 11.81 16.09
N GLY A 34 2.82 10.84 15.41
CA GLY A 34 2.34 9.46 15.32
C GLY A 34 1.21 9.23 14.31
N LEU A 35 0.75 10.27 13.62
CA LEU A 35 -0.28 10.18 12.60
C LEU A 35 0.24 9.35 11.43
N LEU A 36 -0.54 8.36 10.99
CA LEU A 36 -0.22 7.59 9.78
C LEU A 36 -0.43 8.47 8.53
N VAL A 37 0.64 8.67 7.78
CA VAL A 37 0.68 9.60 6.63
C VAL A 37 0.94 8.90 5.30
N ALA A 38 1.52 7.70 5.31
CA ALA A 38 1.62 6.86 4.12
C ALA A 38 1.61 5.36 4.47
N HIS A 39 1.18 4.55 3.51
CA HIS A 39 1.07 3.10 3.60
C HIS A 39 1.38 2.46 2.23
N GLY A 40 1.89 1.24 2.26
CA GLY A 40 1.81 0.29 1.15
C GLY A 40 1.99 -1.13 1.70
N SER A 41 1.50 -2.14 0.99
CA SER A 41 1.75 -3.54 1.35
C SER A 41 2.26 -4.35 0.17
N ILE A 42 2.89 -5.48 0.48
CA ILE A 42 3.30 -6.48 -0.50
C ILE A 42 2.77 -7.85 -0.06
N VAL A 43 1.96 -8.47 -0.92
CA VAL A 43 1.31 -9.75 -0.67
C VAL A 43 1.81 -10.78 -1.67
N GLN A 44 2.07 -12.02 -1.22
CA GLN A 44 2.57 -13.06 -2.12
C GLN A 44 1.46 -13.52 -3.08
N ARG A 45 1.72 -13.44 -4.39
CA ARG A 45 0.88 -14.03 -5.44
C ARG A 45 1.70 -14.92 -6.38
N ARG A 46 1.00 -15.69 -7.21
CA ARG A 46 1.57 -16.35 -8.39
C ARG A 46 1.14 -15.61 -9.64
N VAL A 47 2.08 -15.33 -10.53
CA VAL A 47 1.82 -14.74 -11.85
C VAL A 47 2.29 -15.73 -12.91
N LEU A 48 1.39 -16.09 -13.82
CA LEU A 48 1.72 -16.98 -14.94
C LEU A 48 2.27 -16.15 -16.10
N HIS A 49 3.49 -16.44 -16.52
CA HIS A 49 4.12 -15.80 -17.67
C HIS A 49 4.85 -16.86 -18.51
N ASP A 50 4.50 -16.97 -19.78
CA ASP A 50 5.07 -17.95 -20.73
C ASP A 50 5.10 -19.39 -20.17
N GLY A 51 3.94 -19.84 -19.67
CA GLY A 51 3.79 -21.18 -19.05
C GLY A 51 4.47 -21.35 -17.69
N ARG A 52 5.21 -20.35 -17.19
CA ARG A 52 5.92 -20.41 -15.90
C ARG A 52 5.16 -19.67 -14.79
N SER A 53 4.97 -20.35 -13.66
CA SER A 53 4.38 -19.76 -12.45
C SER A 53 5.44 -19.04 -11.61
N LEU A 54 5.50 -17.72 -11.71
CA LEU A 54 6.42 -16.86 -10.98
C LEU A 54 5.88 -16.57 -9.58
N ARG A 55 6.75 -16.59 -8.57
CA ARG A 55 6.42 -16.05 -7.24
C ARG A 55 6.61 -14.54 -7.29
N ALA A 56 5.54 -13.79 -7.09
CA ALA A 56 5.54 -12.34 -7.14
C ALA A 56 5.17 -11.76 -5.77
N GLY A 57 5.85 -10.69 -5.37
CA GLY A 57 5.33 -9.78 -4.36
C GLY A 57 4.44 -8.77 -5.06
N TYR A 58 3.14 -8.86 -4.84
CA TYR A 58 2.16 -7.98 -5.46
C TYR A 58 1.91 -6.79 -4.55
N VAL A 59 2.22 -5.58 -5.05
CA VAL A 59 2.10 -4.34 -4.30
C VAL A 59 0.65 -3.91 -4.24
N GLU A 60 0.15 -3.61 -3.05
CA GLU A 60 -1.25 -3.27 -2.81
C GLU A 60 -1.34 -2.02 -1.91
N ALA A 61 -2.49 -1.34 -1.98
CA ALA A 61 -2.90 -0.26 -1.07
C ALA A 61 -1.84 0.85 -0.85
N VAL A 62 -1.12 1.26 -1.90
CA VAL A 62 -0.14 2.35 -1.81
C VAL A 62 -0.86 3.69 -1.71
N ALA A 63 -0.70 4.37 -0.57
CA ALA A 63 -1.41 5.60 -0.28
C ALA A 63 -0.54 6.63 0.44
N VAL A 64 -0.75 7.90 0.11
CA VAL A 64 -0.21 9.06 0.84
C VAL A 64 -1.35 10.01 1.15
N ARG A 65 -1.45 10.44 2.42
CA ARG A 65 -2.48 11.38 2.89
C ARG A 65 -2.48 12.64 2.00
N PRO A 66 -3.63 13.17 1.55
CA PRO A 66 -3.69 14.27 0.58
C PRO A 66 -2.81 15.48 0.89
N GLY A 67 -2.89 16.02 2.13
CA GLY A 67 -2.06 17.16 2.56
C GLY A 67 -0.57 16.86 2.76
N ARG A 68 -0.12 15.62 2.53
CA ARG A 68 1.27 15.16 2.70
C ARG A 68 1.89 14.65 1.40
N ARG A 69 1.18 14.77 0.28
CA ARG A 69 1.69 14.43 -1.05
C ARG A 69 2.84 15.35 -1.45
N ARG A 70 3.64 14.92 -2.44
CA ARG A 70 4.82 15.64 -2.96
C ARG A 70 5.99 15.84 -1.96
N GLN A 71 5.96 15.14 -0.82
CA GLN A 71 7.03 15.15 0.20
C GLN A 71 7.94 13.90 0.14
N GLY A 72 7.91 13.14 -0.95
CA GLY A 72 8.70 11.90 -1.10
C GLY A 72 8.21 10.69 -0.29
N LEU A 73 7.05 10.78 0.37
CA LEU A 73 6.51 9.69 1.20
C LEU A 73 6.19 8.42 0.40
N GLY A 74 5.64 8.56 -0.81
CA GLY A 74 5.39 7.41 -1.69
C GLY A 74 6.67 6.69 -2.09
N HIS A 75 7.75 7.45 -2.38
CA HIS A 75 9.06 6.86 -2.64
C HIS A 75 9.60 6.10 -1.42
N ARG A 76 9.46 6.66 -0.22
CA ARG A 76 9.86 5.97 1.03
C ARG A 76 9.11 4.67 1.27
N VAL A 77 7.80 4.65 0.98
CA VAL A 77 6.99 3.42 1.03
C VAL A 77 7.54 2.40 0.03
N MET A 78 7.70 2.79 -1.24
CA MET A 78 8.18 1.89 -2.29
C MET A 78 9.62 1.39 -2.08
N ALA A 79 10.48 2.16 -1.41
CA ALA A 79 11.83 1.74 -1.08
C ALA A 79 11.90 0.74 0.09
N ALA A 80 10.83 0.63 0.89
CA ALA A 80 10.74 -0.27 2.03
C ALA A 80 10.02 -1.61 1.70
N LEU A 81 9.39 -1.69 0.52
CA LEU A 81 8.73 -2.89 -0.01
C LEU A 81 9.67 -3.61 -0.99
#